data_AF-A0A813DSS5-F1
#
_entry.id   AF-A0A813DSS5-F1
#
_cell.length_a   1.000
_cell.length_b   1.000
_cell.length_c   1.000
_cell.angle_alpha   90.00
_cell.angle_beta   90.00
_cell.angle_gamma   90.00
#
_symmetry.space_group_name_H-M   'P 1'
#
loop_
_entity.id
_entity.type
_entity.pdbx_description
1 polymer ?
#
loop_
_entity_poly.entity_id
_entity_poly.type
_entity_poly.pdbx_seq_one_letter_code
_entity_poly.pdbx_strand_id
1 'polypeptide(L)'
;PDELPAFLASDEAAREAQLPAFISFPSAKDASYDTRCPGKSCAVVLTDSNASYFGEPGPTSKRGEQYETIKKRYRYAILNALDRHFPGLASKASYVDVGTPHSNLHYLGRAGSYGLDQDASRFLDPSIRVAVPKVRGLFLTGQDVMICGVFPQVLAAWLTFAKVMGVTSPDLWLSLADFVLAVGRRCSFDKTY
;
A
#
# COMPACT_ATOMS: atom_id res chain seq x y z
N PRO A 1 5.90 21.35 14.26
CA PRO A 1 6.65 20.44 13.36
C PRO A 1 7.05 19.21 14.14
N ASP A 2 6.56 18.03 13.74
CA ASP A 2 6.94 16.79 14.41
C ASP A 2 8.47 16.67 14.37
N GLU A 3 9.07 16.48 15.54
CA GLU A 3 10.50 16.25 15.67
C GLU A 3 10.88 15.03 14.83
N LEU A 4 12.02 15.12 14.10
CA LEU A 4 12.49 13.98 13.34
C LEU A 4 12.77 12.82 14.30
N PRO A 5 12.26 11.60 14.01
CA PRO A 5 12.59 10.42 14.78
C PRO A 5 14.10 10.25 14.98
N ALA A 6 14.52 9.80 16.17
CA ALA A 6 15.93 9.68 16.53
C ALA A 6 16.78 8.87 15.51
N PHE A 7 16.20 7.84 14.88
CA PHE A 7 16.90 7.05 13.87
C PHE A 7 17.21 7.84 12.59
N LEU A 8 16.51 8.94 12.35
CA LEU A 8 16.78 9.85 11.24
C LEU A 8 17.81 10.93 11.60
N ALA A 9 18.39 10.94 12.81
CA ALA A 9 19.38 11.95 13.19
C ALA A 9 20.74 11.75 12.49
N SER A 10 21.18 10.50 12.32
CA SER A 10 22.47 10.15 11.72
C SER A 10 22.42 8.84 10.95
N ASP A 11 23.44 8.60 10.12
CA ASP A 11 23.58 7.33 9.38
C ASP A 11 23.89 6.15 10.33
N GLU A 12 24.49 6.40 11.48
CA GLU A 12 24.75 5.39 12.53
C GLU A 12 23.47 4.98 13.23
N ALA A 13 22.69 5.96 13.71
CA ALA A 13 21.39 5.71 14.34
C ALA A 13 20.44 4.95 13.40
N ALA A 14 20.47 5.27 12.10
CA ALA A 14 19.68 4.58 11.09
C ALA A 14 20.09 3.10 10.89
N ARG A 15 21.38 2.77 11.02
CA ARG A 15 21.88 1.38 10.89
C ARG A 15 21.55 0.53 12.10
N GLU A 16 21.44 1.13 13.28
CA GLU A 16 21.08 0.42 14.52
C GLU A 16 19.57 0.41 14.77
N ALA A 17 18.80 1.19 13.99
CA ALA A 17 17.37 1.36 14.14
C ALA A 17 16.60 0.04 14.11
N GLN A 18 15.77 -0.16 15.12
CA GLN A 18 14.86 -1.31 15.20
C GLN A 18 13.45 -0.90 14.82
N LEU A 19 13.23 -0.66 13.53
CA LEU A 19 11.89 -0.32 13.05
C LEU A 19 10.98 -1.56 13.01
N PRO A 20 9.68 -1.39 13.32
CA PRO A 20 8.68 -2.36 12.92
C PRO A 20 8.72 -2.55 11.39
N ALA A 21 8.79 -3.80 10.94
CA ALA A 21 8.90 -4.10 9.53
C ALA A 21 7.99 -5.28 9.16
N PHE A 22 7.19 -5.10 8.12
CA PHE A 22 6.55 -6.20 7.41
C PHE A 22 7.50 -6.66 6.31
N ILE A 23 7.88 -7.93 6.32
CA ILE A 23 8.78 -8.53 5.33
C ILE A 23 8.03 -9.63 4.57
N SER A 24 8.04 -9.55 3.24
CA SER A 24 7.44 -10.55 2.35
C SER A 24 8.38 -10.85 1.19
N PHE A 25 8.34 -12.07 0.67
CA PHE A 25 9.11 -12.48 -0.50
C PHE A 25 8.15 -12.85 -1.64
N PRO A 26 7.74 -11.89 -2.51
CA PRO A 26 6.87 -12.20 -3.64
C PRO A 26 7.44 -13.28 -4.56
N SER A 27 8.76 -13.27 -4.74
CA SER A 27 9.48 -14.30 -5.51
C SER A 27 9.25 -15.72 -5.01
N ALA A 28 9.12 -15.93 -3.69
CA ALA A 28 8.85 -17.24 -3.11
C ALA A 28 7.38 -17.66 -3.23
N LYS A 29 6.47 -16.72 -3.50
CA LYS A 29 5.03 -16.95 -3.64
C LYS A 29 4.61 -17.21 -5.09
N ASP A 30 5.51 -17.01 -6.04
CA ASP A 30 5.26 -17.21 -7.47
C ASP A 30 6.07 -18.40 -7.98
N ALA A 31 5.39 -19.52 -8.26
CA ALA A 31 6.01 -20.75 -8.73
C ALA A 31 6.76 -20.59 -10.06
N SER A 32 6.42 -19.58 -10.87
CA SER A 32 7.10 -19.26 -12.13
C SER A 32 8.33 -18.38 -11.96
N TYR A 33 8.62 -17.88 -10.75
CA TYR A 33 9.65 -16.86 -10.58
C TYR A 33 11.04 -17.38 -10.93
N ASP A 34 11.40 -18.59 -10.48
CA ASP A 34 12.75 -19.15 -10.71
C ASP A 34 13.04 -19.38 -12.20
N THR A 35 12.02 -19.73 -13.00
CA THR A 35 12.21 -19.89 -14.46
C THR A 35 12.43 -18.56 -15.16
N ARG A 36 11.79 -17.48 -14.70
CA ARG A 36 11.91 -16.12 -15.26
C ARG A 36 13.14 -15.36 -14.73
N CYS A 37 13.56 -15.65 -13.50
CA CYS A 37 14.58 -14.93 -12.76
C CYS A 37 15.49 -15.89 -11.98
N PRO A 38 16.21 -16.81 -12.66
CA PRO A 38 16.94 -17.89 -12.03
C PRO A 38 18.03 -17.37 -11.09
N GLY A 39 18.10 -17.98 -9.89
CA GLY A 39 19.08 -17.63 -8.86
C GLY A 39 18.89 -16.25 -8.23
N LYS A 40 17.77 -15.58 -8.49
CA LYS A 40 17.42 -14.28 -7.91
C LYS A 40 16.21 -14.40 -7.01
N SER A 41 16.09 -13.49 -6.06
CA SER A 41 14.92 -13.36 -5.20
C SER A 41 14.58 -11.89 -5.01
N CYS A 42 13.32 -11.63 -4.70
CA CYS A 42 12.80 -10.31 -4.40
C CYS A 42 12.16 -10.34 -3.01
N ALA A 43 12.58 -9.39 -2.18
CA ALA A 43 12.00 -9.09 -0.88
C ALA A 43 11.30 -7.73 -0.96
N VAL A 44 10.17 -7.62 -0.27
CA VAL A 44 9.43 -6.39 -0.02
C VAL A 44 9.45 -6.15 1.47
N VAL A 45 9.95 -5.00 1.88
CA VAL A 45 9.98 -4.56 3.28
C VAL A 45 9.19 -3.27 3.40
N LEU A 46 8.20 -3.25 4.28
CA LEU A 46 7.37 -2.09 4.57
C LEU A 46 7.56 -1.68 6.03
N THR A 47 7.70 -0.38 6.26
CA THR A 47 7.78 0.27 7.58
C THR A 47 6.94 1.54 7.53
N ASP A 48 6.56 2.05 8.70
CA ASP A 48 5.85 3.31 8.81
C ASP A 48 6.78 4.50 8.56
N SER A 49 6.21 5.59 8.04
CA SER A 49 6.90 6.84 7.74
C SER A 49 5.91 8.00 7.65
N ASN A 50 6.36 9.22 7.95
CA ASN A 50 5.59 10.44 7.78
C ASN A 50 6.14 11.27 6.60
N ALA A 51 5.26 11.98 5.88
CA ALA A 51 5.66 12.89 4.80
C ALA A 51 6.41 14.12 5.34
N SER A 52 6.07 14.59 6.55
CA SER A 52 6.68 15.77 7.18
C SER A 52 8.19 15.66 7.33
N TYR A 53 8.73 14.43 7.38
CA TYR A 53 10.16 14.19 7.49
C TYR A 53 10.91 14.65 6.24
N PHE A 54 10.29 14.60 5.05
CA PHE A 54 10.99 14.71 3.77
C PHE A 54 11.09 16.13 3.21
N GLY A 55 10.70 17.15 3.97
CA GLY A 55 10.69 18.56 3.52
C GLY A 55 9.60 18.83 2.49
N GLU A 56 9.87 19.70 1.53
CA GLU A 56 8.92 20.04 0.46
C GLU A 56 8.88 18.97 -0.63
N PRO A 57 7.69 18.65 -1.17
CA PRO A 57 7.57 17.71 -2.28
C PRO A 57 8.09 18.33 -3.59
N GLY A 58 8.57 17.46 -4.48
CA GLY A 58 9.09 17.87 -5.78
C GLY A 58 9.02 16.76 -6.83
N PRO A 59 9.29 17.10 -8.11
CA PRO A 59 9.32 16.12 -9.19
C PRO A 59 10.26 14.96 -8.88
N THR A 60 9.96 13.77 -9.42
CA THR A 60 10.85 12.61 -9.31
C THR A 60 12.26 13.00 -9.76
N SER A 61 13.26 12.62 -8.97
CA SER A 61 14.68 12.96 -9.16
C SER A 61 15.08 14.43 -8.92
N LYS A 62 14.16 15.28 -8.43
CA LYS A 62 14.43 16.70 -8.10
C LYS A 62 13.86 17.10 -6.72
N ARG A 63 14.19 16.32 -5.68
CA ARG A 63 13.64 16.50 -4.32
C ARG A 63 14.65 17.02 -3.28
N GLY A 64 15.85 17.41 -3.73
CA GLY A 64 16.88 18.02 -2.89
C GLY A 64 17.63 17.03 -1.98
N GLU A 65 18.67 17.55 -1.32
CA GLU A 65 19.61 16.75 -0.53
C GLU A 65 19.00 16.19 0.76
N GLN A 66 18.10 16.95 1.41
CA GLN A 66 17.41 16.50 2.62
C GLN A 66 16.59 15.23 2.35
N TYR A 67 15.84 15.21 1.24
CA TYR A 67 15.06 14.05 0.82
C TYR A 67 15.93 12.81 0.62
N GLU A 68 17.04 12.96 -0.13
CA GLU A 68 17.95 11.85 -0.41
C GLU A 68 18.65 11.35 0.86
N THR A 69 19.00 12.26 1.77
CA THR A 69 19.57 11.91 3.08
C THR A 69 18.61 11.07 3.92
N ILE A 70 17.35 11.49 4.02
CA ILE A 70 16.34 10.76 4.80
C ILE A 70 15.99 9.44 4.14
N LYS A 71 15.83 9.41 2.80
CA LYS A 71 15.61 8.17 2.03
C LYS A 71 16.76 7.18 2.23
N LYS A 72 18.01 7.66 2.28
CA LYS A 72 19.20 6.84 2.58
C LYS A 72 19.16 6.28 3.99
N ARG A 73 18.73 7.05 4.99
CA ARG A 73 18.58 6.56 6.38
C ARG A 73 17.49 5.50 6.50
N TYR A 74 16.34 5.68 5.85
CA TYR A 74 15.33 4.62 5.75
C TYR A 74 15.88 3.35 5.09
N ARG A 75 16.70 3.48 4.04
CA ARG A 75 17.37 2.33 3.41
C ARG A 75 18.20 1.55 4.42
N TYR A 76 19.01 2.22 5.24
CA TYR A 76 19.80 1.56 6.28
C TYR A 76 18.93 0.85 7.31
N ALA A 77 17.89 1.50 7.81
CA ALA A 77 16.99 0.92 8.81
C ALA A 77 16.23 -0.30 8.27
N ILE A 78 15.77 -0.24 7.02
CA ILE A 78 15.07 -1.35 6.35
C ILE A 78 16.02 -2.54 6.13
N LEU A 79 17.26 -2.30 5.70
CA LEU A 79 18.26 -3.35 5.53
C LEU A 79 18.64 -3.98 6.87
N ASN A 80 18.76 -3.19 7.95
CA ASN A 80 18.96 -3.72 9.29
C ASN A 80 17.78 -4.59 9.73
N ALA A 81 16.54 -4.15 9.50
CA ALA A 81 15.36 -4.97 9.80
C ALA A 81 15.37 -6.30 9.02
N LEU A 82 15.75 -6.27 7.73
CA LEU A 82 15.89 -7.49 6.94
C LEU A 82 16.95 -8.43 7.51
N ASP A 83 18.14 -7.92 7.83
CA ASP A 83 19.27 -8.75 8.28
C ASP A 83 19.03 -9.33 9.68
N ARG A 84 18.36 -8.60 10.58
CA ARG A 84 17.98 -9.13 11.90
C ARG A 84 17.07 -10.36 11.81
N HIS A 85 16.15 -10.39 10.85
CA HIS A 85 15.24 -11.52 10.64
C HIS A 85 15.83 -12.58 9.71
N PHE A 86 16.71 -12.20 8.79
CA PHE A 86 17.35 -13.07 7.80
C PHE A 86 18.86 -12.75 7.72
N PRO A 87 19.67 -13.28 8.66
CA PRO A 87 21.08 -12.90 8.78
C PRO A 87 21.89 -13.12 7.51
N GLY A 88 22.67 -12.11 7.13
CA GLY A 88 23.52 -12.13 5.93
C GLY A 88 22.76 -11.97 4.61
N LEU A 89 21.46 -11.66 4.64
CA LEU A 89 20.68 -11.41 3.43
C LEU A 89 20.90 -10.00 2.90
N ALA A 90 21.08 -9.01 3.79
CA ALA A 90 21.31 -7.62 3.37
C ALA A 90 22.60 -7.48 2.53
N SER A 91 23.64 -8.25 2.85
CA SER A 91 24.90 -8.25 2.09
C SER A 91 24.79 -8.89 0.70
N LYS A 92 23.72 -9.66 0.44
CA LYS A 92 23.43 -10.28 -0.86
C LYS A 92 22.56 -9.41 -1.75
N ALA A 93 22.11 -8.24 -1.27
CA ALA A 93 21.24 -7.36 -2.04
C ALA A 93 22.01 -6.74 -3.23
N SER A 94 21.68 -7.18 -4.45
CA SER A 94 22.25 -6.59 -5.67
C SER A 94 21.63 -5.24 -6.04
N TYR A 95 20.42 -4.97 -5.55
CA TYR A 95 19.68 -3.74 -5.80
C TYR A 95 18.71 -3.45 -4.67
N VAL A 96 18.63 -2.19 -4.26
CA VAL A 96 17.69 -1.72 -3.23
C VAL A 96 17.09 -0.40 -3.70
N ASP A 97 15.76 -0.37 -3.79
CA ASP A 97 14.99 0.86 -3.99
C ASP A 97 14.07 1.10 -2.79
N VAL A 98 13.80 2.37 -2.52
CA VAL A 98 13.00 2.80 -1.38
C VAL A 98 11.94 3.79 -1.88
N GLY A 99 10.67 3.38 -1.78
CA GLY A 99 9.53 4.28 -1.91
C GLY A 99 9.40 5.13 -0.65
N THR A 100 8.95 6.38 -0.80
CA THR A 100 8.71 7.28 0.34
C THR A 100 7.33 7.93 0.21
N PRO A 101 6.80 8.57 1.27
CA PRO A 101 5.53 9.29 1.17
C PRO A 101 5.48 10.34 0.04
N HIS A 102 6.60 11.00 -0.28
CA HIS A 102 6.65 11.91 -1.45
C HIS A 102 6.62 11.17 -2.79
N SER A 103 7.10 9.93 -2.86
CA SER A 103 6.89 9.09 -4.05
C SER A 103 5.40 8.77 -4.23
N ASN A 104 4.71 8.44 -3.14
CA ASN A 104 3.25 8.25 -3.18
C ASN A 104 2.52 9.53 -3.59
N LEU A 105 2.92 10.69 -3.05
CA LEU A 105 2.32 11.97 -3.43
C LEU A 105 2.43 12.23 -4.94
N HIS A 106 3.57 11.90 -5.54
CA HIS A 106 3.76 12.06 -6.99
C HIS A 106 2.86 11.13 -7.82
N TYR A 107 2.75 9.85 -7.45
CA TYR A 107 2.01 8.86 -8.26
C TYR A 107 0.51 8.77 -7.94
N LEU A 108 0.13 9.06 -6.69
CA LEU A 108 -1.23 8.90 -6.18
C LEU A 108 -1.92 10.24 -5.87
N GLY A 109 -1.19 11.35 -5.89
CA GLY A 109 -1.71 12.65 -5.42
C GLY A 109 -1.88 12.75 -3.90
N ARG A 110 -1.41 11.75 -3.15
CA ARG A 110 -1.48 11.69 -1.67
C ARG A 110 -0.31 10.91 -1.08
N ALA A 111 0.08 11.25 0.15
CA ALA A 111 1.21 10.64 0.85
C ALA A 111 0.96 9.18 1.29
N GLY A 112 -0.25 8.88 1.75
CA GLY A 112 -0.66 7.54 2.17
C GLY A 112 -1.17 6.68 1.01
N SER A 113 -0.71 5.43 0.93
CA SER A 113 -1.20 4.46 -0.07
C SER A 113 -2.54 3.82 0.32
N TYR A 114 -2.83 3.72 1.62
CA TYR A 114 -4.02 3.06 2.16
C TYR A 114 -5.22 3.98 2.41
N GLY A 115 -5.18 5.21 1.88
CA GLY A 115 -6.31 6.13 1.92
C GLY A 115 -6.36 6.91 3.23
N LEU A 116 -7.57 7.17 3.74
CA LEU A 116 -7.80 7.79 5.03
C LEU A 116 -7.28 6.90 6.17
N ASP A 117 -6.86 7.54 7.26
CA ASP A 117 -6.32 6.87 8.44
C ASP A 117 -7.34 5.90 9.04
N GLN A 118 -6.90 4.67 9.33
CA GLN A 118 -7.76 3.59 9.81
C GLN A 118 -8.00 3.69 11.32
N ASP A 119 -8.42 4.86 11.81
CA ASP A 119 -8.72 5.10 13.21
C ASP A 119 -10.21 4.89 13.54
N ALA A 120 -10.51 4.77 14.84
CA ALA A 120 -11.88 4.55 15.31
C ALA A 120 -12.81 5.71 14.94
N SER A 121 -12.33 6.95 14.95
CA SER A 121 -13.12 8.12 14.57
C SER A 121 -13.60 8.04 13.13
N ARG A 122 -12.74 7.58 12.20
CA ARG A 122 -13.11 7.38 10.80
C ARG A 122 -14.21 6.35 10.65
N PHE A 123 -14.09 5.18 11.30
CA PHE A 123 -15.11 4.13 11.19
C PHE A 123 -16.46 4.53 11.76
N LEU A 124 -16.47 5.49 12.69
CA LEU A 124 -17.67 6.03 13.31
C LEU A 124 -18.18 7.31 12.62
N ASP A 125 -17.46 7.85 11.63
CA ASP A 125 -17.84 9.09 10.96
C ASP A 125 -19.01 8.86 9.98
N PRO A 126 -20.22 9.38 10.26
CA PRO A 126 -21.37 9.21 9.38
C PRO A 126 -21.24 9.99 8.06
N SER A 127 -20.23 10.87 7.92
CA SER A 127 -19.93 11.61 6.70
C SER A 127 -19.32 10.71 5.62
N ILE A 128 -18.64 9.62 6.02
CA ILE A 128 -18.05 8.64 5.11
C ILE A 128 -19.13 7.69 4.64
N ARG A 129 -19.60 7.95 3.42
CA ARG A 129 -20.67 7.18 2.80
C ARG A 129 -20.56 7.28 1.28
N VAL A 130 -21.06 6.23 0.62
CA VAL A 130 -21.08 6.11 -0.83
C VAL A 130 -21.80 7.28 -1.50
N ALA A 131 -23.02 7.61 -1.09
CA ALA A 131 -23.81 8.66 -1.74
C ALA A 131 -23.55 10.02 -1.08
N VAL A 132 -23.09 11.01 -1.85
CA VAL A 132 -22.80 12.34 -1.33
C VAL A 132 -24.11 13.11 -1.09
N PRO A 133 -24.42 13.53 0.14
CA PRO A 133 -25.68 14.25 0.35
C PRO A 133 -25.67 15.59 -0.34
N LYS A 134 -26.88 16.02 -0.73
CA LYS A 134 -27.12 17.28 -1.44
C LYS A 134 -26.52 17.35 -2.84
N VAL A 135 -25.85 16.29 -3.33
CA VAL A 135 -25.36 16.19 -4.71
C VAL A 135 -25.95 14.95 -5.39
N ARG A 136 -27.05 15.15 -6.13
CA ARG A 136 -27.74 14.05 -6.80
C ARG A 136 -26.84 13.42 -7.87
N GLY A 137 -26.75 12.10 -7.86
CA GLY A 137 -25.99 11.34 -8.85
C GLY A 137 -24.49 11.26 -8.60
N LEU A 138 -23.99 11.86 -7.50
CA LEU A 138 -22.58 11.73 -7.11
C LEU A 138 -22.40 10.60 -6.10
N PHE A 139 -21.59 9.62 -6.48
CA PHE A 139 -21.25 8.46 -5.66
C PHE A 139 -19.74 8.34 -5.52
N LEU A 140 -19.28 8.10 -4.30
CA LEU A 140 -17.90 7.81 -3.97
C LEU A 140 -17.69 6.29 -3.93
N THR A 141 -16.51 5.87 -4.37
CA THR A 141 -16.02 4.49 -4.29
C THR A 141 -14.55 4.51 -3.93
N GLY A 142 -13.98 3.36 -3.62
CA GLY A 142 -12.59 3.29 -3.14
C GLY A 142 -12.50 2.80 -1.70
N GLN A 143 -11.26 2.53 -1.28
CA GLN A 143 -10.90 2.14 0.08
C GLN A 143 -11.41 3.10 1.15
N ASP A 144 -11.50 4.38 0.84
CA ASP A 144 -11.87 5.42 1.81
C ASP A 144 -13.31 5.25 2.31
N VAL A 145 -14.19 4.69 1.47
CA VAL A 145 -15.60 4.43 1.79
C VAL A 145 -15.81 3.21 2.70
N MET A 146 -14.82 2.32 2.80
CA MET A 146 -14.94 1.09 3.58
C MET A 146 -13.68 0.85 4.41
N ILE A 147 -12.69 0.17 3.84
CA ILE A 147 -11.43 -0.18 4.50
C ILE A 147 -10.35 -0.30 3.43
N CYS A 148 -9.10 -0.10 3.84
CA CYS A 148 -7.95 -0.21 2.94
C CYS A 148 -7.68 -1.66 2.47
N GLY A 149 -6.90 -1.77 1.39
CA GLY A 149 -6.46 -3.03 0.84
C GLY A 149 -7.14 -3.41 -0.48
N VAL A 150 -6.50 -4.33 -1.21
CA VAL A 150 -6.95 -4.74 -2.55
C VAL A 150 -8.24 -5.56 -2.48
N PHE A 151 -8.37 -6.46 -1.52
CA PHE A 151 -9.52 -7.34 -1.40
C PHE A 151 -10.82 -6.58 -1.06
N PRO A 152 -10.85 -5.68 -0.06
CA PRO A 152 -12.06 -4.92 0.27
C PRO A 152 -12.51 -3.94 -0.82
N GLN A 153 -11.62 -3.59 -1.76
CA GLN A 153 -11.93 -2.69 -2.86
C GLN A 153 -13.06 -3.21 -3.77
N VAL A 154 -13.15 -4.53 -3.93
CA VAL A 154 -14.25 -5.18 -4.68
C VAL A 154 -15.57 -5.00 -3.95
N LEU A 155 -15.58 -5.14 -2.62
CA LEU A 155 -16.77 -4.92 -1.81
C LEU A 155 -17.19 -3.44 -1.81
N ALA A 156 -16.23 -2.52 -1.74
CA ALA A 156 -16.50 -1.09 -1.86
C ALA A 156 -17.14 -0.75 -3.22
N ALA A 157 -16.66 -1.37 -4.31
CA ALA A 157 -17.25 -1.22 -5.65
C ALA A 157 -18.70 -1.74 -5.69
N TRP A 158 -18.97 -2.91 -5.09
CA TRP A 158 -20.33 -3.45 -4.98
C TRP A 158 -21.27 -2.56 -4.17
N LEU A 159 -20.80 -1.99 -3.05
CA LEU A 159 -21.59 -1.02 -2.29
C LEU A 159 -21.93 0.22 -3.12
N THR A 160 -20.97 0.73 -3.89
CA THR A 160 -21.20 1.85 -4.81
C THR A 160 -22.23 1.47 -5.87
N PHE A 161 -22.06 0.33 -6.52
CA PHE A 161 -22.97 -0.14 -7.56
C PHE A 161 -24.41 -0.33 -7.03
N ALA A 162 -24.56 -0.91 -5.84
CA ALA A 162 -25.86 -1.06 -5.18
C ALA A 162 -26.55 0.28 -4.89
N LYS A 163 -25.79 1.33 -4.54
CA LYS A 163 -26.34 2.69 -4.35
C LYS A 163 -26.68 3.39 -5.66
N VAL A 164 -25.93 3.13 -6.73
CA VAL A 164 -26.21 3.66 -8.07
C VAL A 164 -27.48 3.03 -8.65
N MET A 165 -27.59 1.71 -8.63
CA MET A 165 -28.71 0.96 -9.23
C MET A 165 -29.96 0.94 -8.35
N GLY A 166 -29.79 1.03 -7.03
CA GLY A 166 -30.84 0.76 -6.06
C GLY A 166 -30.86 -0.72 -5.65
N VAL A 167 -30.98 -0.97 -4.35
CA VAL A 167 -30.90 -2.32 -3.75
C VAL A 167 -32.02 -3.27 -4.20
N THR A 168 -33.10 -2.74 -4.76
CA THR A 168 -34.23 -3.51 -5.29
C THR A 168 -34.14 -3.75 -6.80
N SER A 169 -33.12 -3.25 -7.49
CA SER A 169 -32.97 -3.43 -8.94
C SER A 169 -32.66 -4.90 -9.27
N PRO A 170 -33.43 -5.55 -10.18
CA PRO A 170 -33.10 -6.88 -10.66
C PRO A 170 -31.70 -6.97 -11.29
N ASP A 171 -31.27 -5.91 -11.99
CA ASP A 171 -29.97 -5.86 -12.66
C ASP A 171 -28.80 -5.96 -11.69
N LEU A 172 -28.96 -5.41 -10.47
CA LEU A 172 -27.97 -5.53 -9.39
C LEU A 172 -27.77 -7.00 -9.00
N TRP A 173 -28.88 -7.72 -8.81
CA TRP A 173 -28.85 -9.11 -8.36
C TRP A 173 -28.39 -10.06 -9.47
N LEU A 174 -28.77 -9.80 -10.73
CA LEU A 174 -28.25 -10.53 -11.88
C LEU A 174 -26.74 -10.33 -12.03
N SER A 175 -26.25 -9.10 -11.94
CA SER A 175 -24.82 -8.80 -11.99
C SER A 175 -24.04 -9.49 -10.87
N LEU A 176 -24.61 -9.55 -9.66
CA LEU A 176 -24.01 -10.25 -8.53
C LEU A 176 -23.93 -11.77 -8.79
N ALA A 177 -24.99 -12.35 -9.34
CA ALA A 177 -25.00 -13.77 -9.70
C ALA A 177 -23.92 -14.08 -10.75
N ASP A 178 -23.82 -13.26 -11.80
CA ASP A 178 -22.81 -13.41 -12.84
C ASP A 178 -21.38 -13.30 -12.27
N PHE A 179 -21.15 -12.34 -11.38
CA PHE A 179 -19.86 -12.18 -10.70
C PHE A 179 -19.50 -13.40 -9.86
N VAL A 180 -20.43 -13.89 -9.02
CA VAL A 180 -20.19 -15.08 -8.17
C VAL A 180 -19.94 -16.31 -9.02
N LEU A 181 -20.69 -16.51 -10.10
CA LEU A 181 -20.49 -17.62 -11.03
C LEU A 181 -19.14 -17.51 -11.74
N ALA A 182 -18.73 -16.33 -12.18
CA ALA A 182 -17.45 -16.10 -12.83
C ALA A 182 -16.27 -16.37 -11.89
N VAL A 183 -16.33 -15.86 -10.65
CA VAL A 183 -15.32 -16.12 -9.61
C VAL A 183 -15.27 -17.61 -9.28
N GLY A 184 -16.42 -18.24 -9.05
CA GLY A 184 -16.51 -19.67 -8.72
C GLY A 184 -15.94 -20.56 -9.82
N ARG A 185 -16.26 -20.27 -11.09
CA ARG A 185 -15.67 -20.98 -12.24
C ARG A 185 -14.16 -20.82 -12.27
N ARG A 186 -13.66 -19.60 -12.09
CA ARG A 186 -12.21 -19.34 -12.13
C ARG A 186 -11.48 -20.05 -11.00
N CYS A 187 -11.98 -19.98 -9.77
CA CYS A 187 -11.38 -20.69 -8.63
C CYS A 187 -11.42 -22.23 -8.79
N SER A 188 -12.45 -22.78 -9.46
CA SER A 188 -12.61 -24.23 -9.60
C SER A 188 -11.81 -24.83 -10.75
N PHE A 189 -11.63 -24.09 -11.85
CA PHE A 189 -11.10 -24.64 -13.10
C PHE A 189 -9.77 -24.01 -13.54
N ASP A 190 -9.41 -22.84 -13.03
CA ASP A 190 -8.17 -22.13 -13.39
C ASP A 190 -7.14 -22.35 -12.26
N LYS A 191 -6.52 -23.53 -12.24
CA LYS A 191 -5.47 -23.91 -11.25
C LYS A 191 -4.07 -23.37 -11.60
N THR A 192 -3.98 -22.33 -12.42
CA THR A 192 -2.71 -21.62 -12.64
C THR A 192 -2.45 -20.66 -11.48
N TYR A 193 -2.04 -21.22 -10.34
CA TYR A 193 -1.40 -20.51 -9.24
C TYR A 193 -0.32 -21.40 -8.64
#